data_AF-V4B7K5-F1
#
_entry.id   AF-V4B7K5-F1
#
_cell.length_a   1.000
_cell.length_b   1.000
_cell.length_c   1.000
_cell.angle_alpha   90.00
_cell.angle_beta   90.00
_cell.angle_gamma   90.00
#
_symmetry.space_group_name_H-M   'P 1'
#
loop_
_entity.id
_entity.type
_entity.pdbx_description
1 polymer ?
#
loop_
_entity_poly.entity_id
_entity_poly.type
_entity_poly.pdbx_seq_one_letter_code
_entity_poly.pdbx_strand_id
1 'polypeptide(L)'
;MASETDEQAKSNSSLYDGINDSEQYVFQFDDEKYKLGDFEDEKNLPTVVRFEDTQGDVTPGIKIYAETPVLFFTRRSQKQASVRTIYRDNSGAFFEVGQTLIIPEDYQGWFEVVPSDFTRASCYKSIAELAESMPRKFFTRSNIKAIRVITNENGEEQYLERKIPAGSILKTDSIFTAKWKTEAETGLFKKKSSQWTTYEVKYLNCITTTDQKEILIPLTTKGKFNAVYERGKLDCNSVYTMKDILSDLSLPVRVRLLFGKAPVVPCIFTGMLNVRSFKTEQKIIASTVLNKRNVLFEVPIGLGCSVQVSNNLEECCDLDTYRDGVKLCQKYAHMYSTMIKLSPKMDTNSQVMQHIPTDPSYMKTVDDALKALDLITDISLTEEPKDHLMESSSDTDSLRSDQPTIPRGTLMNLTRDTSQSTA
;
A
#
# COMPACT_ATOMS: atom_id res chain seq x y z
N MET A 1 14.36 12.49 -54.59
CA MET A 1 14.23 13.22 -53.31
C MET A 1 12.79 13.69 -53.21
N ALA A 2 12.15 13.48 -52.06
CA ALA A 2 10.73 13.64 -51.76
C ALA A 2 9.83 12.45 -52.13
N SER A 3 9.73 11.48 -51.20
CA SER A 3 8.50 10.74 -50.87
C SER A 3 8.82 9.60 -49.89
N GLU A 4 9.05 9.87 -48.60
CA GLU A 4 9.12 8.78 -47.60
C GLU A 4 8.99 9.21 -46.12
N THR A 5 8.40 10.38 -45.83
CA THR A 5 8.33 10.90 -44.44
C THR A 5 6.93 11.15 -43.89
N ASP A 6 5.86 10.71 -44.57
CA ASP A 6 4.47 10.98 -44.11
C ASP A 6 3.75 9.79 -43.45
N GLU A 7 4.38 8.61 -43.36
CA GLU A 7 3.70 7.40 -42.85
C GLU A 7 3.93 7.09 -41.36
N GLN A 8 4.77 7.84 -40.65
CA GLN A 8 5.04 7.60 -39.22
C GLN A 8 4.35 8.58 -38.25
N ALA A 9 3.59 9.55 -38.74
CA ALA A 9 2.83 10.47 -37.88
C ALA A 9 1.40 9.99 -37.54
N LYS A 10 0.93 8.87 -38.10
CA LYS A 10 -0.46 8.40 -37.97
C LYS A 10 -0.71 7.31 -36.92
N SER A 11 0.30 6.79 -36.21
CA SER A 11 0.09 5.66 -35.27
C SER A 11 -0.12 6.04 -33.80
N ASN A 12 -0.13 7.34 -33.43
CA ASN A 12 -0.45 7.78 -32.05
C ASN A 12 -1.87 8.36 -31.90
N SER A 13 -2.73 8.18 -32.91
CA SER A 13 -4.08 8.76 -32.98
C SER A 13 -5.19 7.89 -32.35
N SER A 14 -4.89 6.73 -31.78
CA SER A 14 -5.94 5.77 -31.39
C SER A 14 -6.60 6.01 -30.02
N LEU A 15 -6.31 7.13 -29.35
CA LEU A 15 -7.00 7.55 -28.12
C LEU A 15 -8.19 8.49 -28.37
N TYR A 16 -8.38 8.94 -29.62
CA TYR A 16 -9.36 9.96 -30.01
C TYR A 16 -10.36 9.50 -31.09
N ASP A 17 -10.46 8.18 -31.36
CA ASP A 17 -11.50 7.67 -32.27
C ASP A 17 -12.87 7.65 -31.56
N GLY A 18 -13.62 8.73 -31.73
CA GLY A 18 -15.04 8.82 -31.43
C GLY A 18 -15.44 9.94 -30.48
N ILE A 19 -14.86 11.12 -30.65
CA ILE A 19 -15.56 12.36 -30.28
C ILE A 19 -16.67 12.52 -31.32
N ASN A 20 -17.94 12.44 -30.90
CA ASN A 20 -19.04 12.88 -31.75
C ASN A 20 -18.85 14.39 -31.98
N ASP A 21 -18.70 14.82 -33.23
CA ASP A 21 -18.52 16.22 -33.62
C ASP A 21 -19.66 17.16 -33.15
N SER A 22 -20.73 16.63 -32.56
CA SER A 22 -21.86 17.38 -32.00
C SER A 22 -21.70 17.81 -30.53
N GLU A 23 -20.67 17.36 -29.80
CA GLU A 23 -20.50 17.66 -28.36
C GLU A 23 -19.37 18.67 -28.04
N GLN A 24 -18.74 19.26 -29.06
CA GLN A 24 -17.52 20.06 -28.88
C GLN A 24 -17.67 21.39 -28.11
N TYR A 25 -18.88 21.82 -27.73
CA TYR A 25 -19.11 23.14 -27.13
C TYR A 25 -20.14 23.17 -26.00
N VAL A 26 -20.08 22.19 -25.08
CA VAL A 26 -21.06 22.17 -23.97
C VAL A 26 -20.71 23.17 -22.86
N PHE A 27 -19.43 23.27 -22.49
CA PHE A 27 -19.00 24.21 -21.45
C PHE A 27 -18.63 25.57 -22.06
N GLN A 28 -19.25 26.61 -21.55
CA GLN A 28 -18.88 28.01 -21.76
C GLN A 28 -17.98 28.45 -20.62
N PHE A 29 -16.98 29.27 -20.93
CA PHE A 29 -15.93 29.68 -19.99
C PHE A 29 -15.89 31.20 -19.90
N ASP A 30 -15.63 31.70 -18.69
CA ASP A 30 -15.37 33.11 -18.48
C ASP A 30 -14.03 33.53 -19.08
N ASP A 31 -13.93 34.79 -19.50
CA ASP A 31 -12.68 35.39 -19.97
C ASP A 31 -11.66 35.58 -18.84
N GLU A 32 -12.13 35.61 -17.58
CA GLU A 32 -11.28 35.79 -16.41
C GLU A 32 -10.37 34.57 -16.17
N LYS A 33 -9.09 34.86 -15.96
CA LYS A 33 -8.05 33.86 -15.69
C LYS A 33 -7.77 33.77 -14.20
N TYR A 34 -7.92 32.58 -13.64
CA TYR A 34 -7.66 32.29 -12.24
C TYR A 34 -6.35 31.51 -12.08
N LYS A 35 -5.62 31.73 -10.99
CA LYS A 35 -4.49 30.88 -10.64
C LYS A 35 -5.00 29.65 -9.90
N LEU A 36 -4.28 28.55 -10.01
CA LEU A 36 -4.63 27.31 -9.29
C LEU A 36 -4.69 27.50 -7.76
N GLY A 37 -3.93 28.47 -7.23
CA GLY A 37 -3.92 28.82 -5.79
C GLY A 37 -5.23 29.38 -5.27
N ASP A 38 -6.07 29.92 -6.16
CA ASP A 38 -7.28 30.64 -5.82
C ASP A 38 -8.49 29.69 -5.59
N PHE A 39 -8.34 28.41 -5.90
CA PHE A 39 -9.40 27.41 -5.74
C PHE A 39 -9.44 26.84 -4.31
N GLU A 40 -10.59 26.95 -3.65
CA GLU A 40 -10.85 26.42 -2.30
C GLU A 40 -12.10 25.53 -2.32
N ASP A 41 -12.11 24.44 -1.52
CA ASP A 41 -13.17 23.42 -1.52
C ASP A 41 -14.58 23.99 -1.29
N GLU A 42 -14.72 24.94 -0.36
CA GLU A 42 -16.03 25.47 0.04
C GLU A 42 -16.50 26.66 -0.81
N LYS A 43 -15.65 27.15 -1.73
CA LYS A 43 -15.96 28.35 -2.54
C LYS A 43 -16.10 28.02 -4.01
N ASN A 44 -15.15 27.26 -4.55
CA ASN A 44 -14.95 27.17 -6.00
C ASN A 44 -14.92 25.71 -6.50
N LEU A 45 -15.14 24.72 -5.64
CA LEU A 45 -15.09 23.30 -6.01
C LEU A 45 -16.39 22.58 -5.59
N PRO A 46 -16.85 21.56 -6.33
CA PRO A 46 -16.33 21.13 -7.62
C PRO A 46 -16.67 22.12 -8.75
N THR A 47 -15.79 22.29 -9.72
CA THR A 47 -16.04 23.15 -10.90
C THR A 47 -15.35 22.63 -12.15
N VAL A 48 -15.87 22.98 -13.32
CA VAL A 48 -15.24 22.65 -14.61
C VAL A 48 -14.36 23.82 -15.04
N VAL A 49 -13.12 23.50 -15.41
CA VAL A 49 -12.13 24.49 -15.83
C VAL A 49 -11.48 24.10 -17.16
N ARG A 50 -10.97 25.09 -17.87
CA ARG A 50 -10.07 24.92 -19.02
C ARG A 50 -8.71 25.49 -18.69
N PHE A 51 -7.64 24.76 -19.00
CA PHE A 51 -6.28 25.27 -18.81
C PHE A 51 -5.93 26.29 -19.89
N GLU A 52 -5.27 27.37 -19.46
CA GLU A 52 -4.73 28.42 -20.31
C GLU A 52 -3.20 28.46 -20.16
N ASP A 53 -2.50 28.90 -21.21
CA ASP A 53 -1.05 29.11 -21.22
C ASP A 53 -0.22 27.84 -20.87
N THR A 54 -0.50 26.72 -21.56
CA THR A 54 0.18 25.43 -21.35
C THR A 54 1.60 25.34 -21.95
N GLN A 55 2.14 26.42 -22.51
CA GLN A 55 3.34 26.39 -23.37
C GLN A 55 4.70 26.31 -22.65
N GLY A 56 4.77 26.13 -21.33
CA GLY A 56 6.08 26.03 -20.65
C GLY A 56 6.11 25.31 -19.29
N ASP A 57 5.10 25.52 -18.46
CA ASP A 57 5.17 25.13 -17.04
C ASP A 57 4.32 23.91 -16.65
N VAL A 58 3.56 23.34 -17.59
CA VAL A 58 2.71 22.17 -17.34
C VAL A 58 3.54 20.90 -17.50
N THR A 59 3.57 20.06 -16.47
CA THR A 59 4.28 18.78 -16.53
C THR A 59 3.69 17.88 -17.63
N PRO A 60 4.50 17.05 -18.31
CA PRO A 60 4.02 16.22 -19.44
C PRO A 60 2.75 15.40 -19.11
N GLY A 61 2.67 14.88 -17.88
CA GLY A 61 1.53 14.09 -17.42
C GLY A 61 0.22 14.88 -17.22
N ILE A 62 0.28 16.21 -17.08
CA ILE A 62 -0.92 17.07 -17.02
C ILE A 62 -1.25 17.60 -18.40
N LYS A 63 -0.24 17.81 -19.27
CA LYS A 63 -0.44 18.34 -20.62
C LYS A 63 -1.46 17.55 -21.44
N ILE A 64 -1.46 16.21 -21.29
CA ILE A 64 -2.43 15.31 -21.96
C ILE A 64 -3.89 15.58 -21.59
N TYR A 65 -4.15 16.19 -20.42
CA TYR A 65 -5.49 16.55 -19.96
C TYR A 65 -5.78 18.04 -20.14
N ALA A 66 -4.75 18.85 -20.35
CA ALA A 66 -4.85 20.30 -20.39
C ALA A 66 -5.50 20.85 -21.68
N GLU A 67 -5.63 20.01 -22.71
CA GLU A 67 -6.24 20.37 -23.99
C GLU A 67 -7.78 20.31 -23.96
N THR A 68 -8.36 19.74 -22.91
CA THR A 68 -9.81 19.58 -22.75
C THR A 68 -10.30 20.18 -21.44
N PRO A 69 -11.59 20.55 -21.33
CA PRO A 69 -12.20 20.84 -20.04
C PRO A 69 -12.01 19.70 -19.03
N VAL A 70 -11.74 20.06 -17.78
CA VAL A 70 -11.56 19.10 -16.68
C VAL A 70 -12.38 19.54 -15.47
N LEU A 71 -12.82 18.55 -14.69
CA LEU A 71 -13.49 18.76 -13.41
C LEU A 71 -12.44 18.89 -12.31
N PHE A 72 -12.29 20.07 -11.73
CA PHE A 72 -11.60 20.23 -10.45
C PHE A 72 -12.56 19.85 -9.33
N PHE A 73 -12.17 18.90 -8.47
CA PHE A 73 -13.09 18.32 -7.50
C PHE A 73 -12.79 18.69 -6.06
N THR A 74 -11.55 18.50 -5.61
CA THR A 74 -11.17 18.83 -4.22
C THR A 74 -9.72 19.22 -4.10
N ARG A 75 -9.41 20.14 -3.18
CA ARG A 75 -8.07 20.56 -2.82
C ARG A 75 -7.54 19.72 -1.66
N ARG A 76 -6.25 19.39 -1.72
CA ARG A 76 -5.58 18.59 -0.71
C ARG A 76 -4.18 19.10 -0.44
N SER A 77 -3.87 19.30 0.84
CA SER A 77 -2.50 19.47 1.33
C SER A 77 -2.00 18.14 1.88
N GLN A 78 -0.86 17.65 1.40
CA GLN A 78 -0.35 16.35 1.79
C GLN A 78 1.17 16.36 1.89
N LYS A 79 1.71 15.83 2.98
CA LYS A 79 3.12 15.49 3.08
C LYS A 79 3.38 14.22 2.30
N GLN A 80 4.44 14.20 1.51
CA GLN A 80 4.77 13.08 0.65
C GLN A 80 6.28 12.85 0.63
N ALA A 81 6.66 11.58 0.65
CA ALA A 81 8.03 11.11 0.54
C ALA A 81 8.46 11.07 -0.93
N SER A 82 9.71 11.46 -1.20
CA SER A 82 10.40 11.23 -2.46
C SER A 82 11.29 10.00 -2.28
N VAL A 83 11.02 8.94 -3.03
CA VAL A 83 11.68 7.64 -2.83
C VAL A 83 12.23 7.06 -4.13
N ARG A 84 13.26 6.23 -4.03
CA ARG A 84 13.83 5.47 -5.15
C ARG A 84 13.76 3.98 -4.90
N THR A 85 13.49 3.21 -5.94
CA THR A 85 13.50 1.75 -5.86
C THR A 85 14.92 1.24 -5.74
N ILE A 86 15.15 0.31 -4.82
CA ILE A 86 16.43 -0.38 -4.63
C ILE A 86 16.33 -1.77 -5.26
N TYR A 87 17.18 -2.06 -6.22
CA TYR A 87 17.33 -3.36 -6.85
C TYR A 87 18.60 -4.06 -6.35
N ARG A 88 18.51 -5.37 -6.10
CA ARG A 88 19.66 -6.23 -5.82
C ARG A 88 19.94 -7.06 -7.06
N ASP A 89 21.15 -6.94 -7.60
CA ASP A 89 21.54 -7.73 -8.76
C ASP A 89 21.95 -9.16 -8.35
N ASN A 90 22.27 -9.97 -9.37
CA ASN A 90 22.75 -11.34 -9.17
C ASN A 90 24.13 -11.41 -8.50
N SER A 91 24.90 -10.33 -8.54
CA SER A 91 26.21 -10.24 -7.91
C SER A 91 26.14 -9.92 -6.41
N GLY A 92 24.96 -9.53 -5.93
CA GLY A 92 24.69 -9.15 -4.56
C GLY A 92 24.81 -7.64 -4.30
N ALA A 93 25.16 -6.84 -5.32
CA ALA A 93 25.22 -5.39 -5.24
C ALA A 93 23.82 -4.75 -5.27
N PHE A 94 23.70 -3.58 -4.65
CA PHE A 94 22.44 -2.83 -4.53
C PHE A 94 22.50 -1.51 -5.30
N PHE A 95 21.46 -1.24 -6.09
CA PHE A 95 21.35 -0.09 -6.99
C PHE A 95 20.04 0.65 -6.76
N GLU A 96 20.07 1.97 -6.76
CA GLU A 96 18.86 2.78 -6.94
C GLU A 96 18.52 2.86 -8.42
N VAL A 97 17.34 2.40 -8.78
CA VAL A 97 16.88 2.23 -10.17
C VAL A 97 15.49 2.86 -10.37
N GLY A 98 15.11 3.04 -11.63
CA GLY A 98 13.80 3.56 -12.02
C GLY A 98 13.60 5.04 -11.74
N GLN A 99 12.39 5.52 -12.01
CA GLN A 99 11.98 6.90 -11.74
C GLN A 99 11.69 7.12 -10.25
N THR A 100 11.85 8.34 -9.76
CA THR A 100 11.42 8.69 -8.40
C THR A 100 9.94 8.41 -8.20
N LEU A 101 9.62 7.73 -7.10
CA LEU A 101 8.26 7.50 -6.64
C LEU A 101 7.90 8.49 -5.54
N ILE A 102 6.62 8.86 -5.50
CA ILE A 102 6.01 9.70 -4.49
C ILE A 102 5.12 8.80 -3.63
N ILE A 103 5.38 8.76 -2.33
CA ILE A 103 4.56 8.03 -1.36
C ILE A 103 3.92 9.02 -0.39
N PRO A 104 2.59 9.17 -0.39
CA PRO A 104 1.89 9.98 0.59
C PRO A 104 2.10 9.55 2.04
N GLU A 105 2.05 10.50 2.99
CA GLU A 105 2.16 10.20 4.43
C GLU A 105 1.08 9.22 4.92
N ASP A 106 -0.11 9.27 4.32
CA ASP A 106 -1.27 8.46 4.69
C ASP A 106 -1.48 7.25 3.77
N TYR A 107 -0.46 6.89 2.99
CA TYR A 107 -0.42 5.63 2.27
C TYR A 107 -0.67 4.46 3.23
N GLN A 108 -1.64 3.62 2.88
CA GLN A 108 -2.07 2.48 3.69
C GLN A 108 -1.12 1.29 3.49
N GLY A 109 0.09 1.42 4.00
CA GLY A 109 1.08 0.34 4.00
C GLY A 109 2.05 0.39 5.17
N TRP A 110 2.70 -0.75 5.37
CA TRP A 110 3.61 -1.02 6.48
C TRP A 110 5.01 -1.31 5.95
N PHE A 111 5.98 -0.68 6.57
CA PHE A 111 7.37 -0.72 6.18
C PHE A 111 8.24 -1.24 7.32
N GLU A 112 9.23 -2.06 7.02
CA GLU A 112 10.38 -2.26 7.91
C GLU A 112 11.51 -1.32 7.50
N VAL A 113 12.30 -0.85 8.48
CA VAL A 113 13.56 -0.17 8.21
C VAL A 113 14.60 -1.21 7.84
N VAL A 114 15.28 -1.00 6.71
CA VAL A 114 16.33 -1.90 6.23
C VAL A 114 17.64 -1.50 6.92
N PRO A 115 18.32 -2.44 7.62
CA PRO A 115 19.62 -2.20 8.23
C PRO A 115 20.69 -1.77 7.22
N SER A 116 21.82 -1.27 7.74
CA SER A 116 22.88 -0.70 6.91
C SER A 116 23.54 -1.70 5.96
N ASP A 117 23.54 -2.98 6.34
CA ASP A 117 24.08 -4.12 5.61
C ASP A 117 23.07 -4.79 4.65
N PHE A 118 21.88 -4.20 4.49
CA PHE A 118 20.78 -4.72 3.65
C PHE A 118 20.24 -6.10 4.08
N THR A 119 20.54 -6.55 5.29
CA THR A 119 19.90 -7.74 5.87
C THR A 119 18.40 -7.52 6.08
N ARG A 120 17.64 -8.59 6.35
CA ARG A 120 16.23 -8.44 6.72
C ARG A 120 16.15 -7.97 8.17
N ALA A 121 15.25 -7.03 8.46
CA ALA A 121 14.93 -6.69 9.84
C ALA A 121 14.45 -7.94 10.58
N SER A 122 14.77 -8.02 11.87
CA SER A 122 14.34 -9.12 12.72
C SER A 122 12.81 -9.09 12.91
N CYS A 123 12.25 -10.25 13.22
CA CYS A 123 10.84 -10.42 13.49
C CYS A 123 10.64 -11.55 14.50
N TYR A 124 9.58 -11.46 15.29
CA TYR A 124 9.16 -12.53 16.17
C TYR A 124 8.68 -13.72 15.34
N LYS A 125 9.15 -14.92 15.67
CA LYS A 125 8.87 -16.18 14.92
C LYS A 125 7.70 -16.98 15.52
N SER A 126 7.19 -16.56 16.67
CA SER A 126 6.07 -17.18 17.35
C SER A 126 5.32 -16.17 18.23
N ILE A 127 4.08 -16.53 18.60
CA ILE A 127 3.30 -15.74 19.57
C ILE A 127 3.90 -15.86 20.97
N ALA A 128 4.56 -16.96 21.33
CA ALA A 128 5.31 -17.08 22.57
C ALA A 128 6.40 -16.00 22.69
N GLU A 129 7.24 -15.85 21.67
CA GLU A 129 8.31 -14.83 21.62
C GLU A 129 7.74 -13.40 21.68
N LEU A 130 6.61 -13.17 21.02
CA LEU A 130 5.90 -11.89 21.07
C LEU A 130 5.31 -11.60 22.46
N ALA A 131 4.80 -12.63 23.13
CA ALA A 131 4.23 -12.55 24.48
C ALA A 131 5.31 -12.33 25.56
N GLU A 132 6.59 -12.59 25.27
CA GLU A 132 7.69 -12.23 26.18
C GLU A 132 8.00 -10.72 26.14
N SER A 133 7.87 -10.08 24.96
CA SER A 133 8.10 -8.64 24.79
C SER A 133 6.85 -7.77 25.02
N MET A 134 5.66 -8.37 24.96
CA MET A 134 4.35 -7.71 25.15
C MET A 134 4.23 -6.35 24.46
N PRO A 135 4.51 -6.24 23.13
CA PRO A 135 4.35 -4.98 22.44
C PRO A 135 2.88 -4.56 22.47
N ARG A 136 2.58 -3.28 22.68
CA ARG A 136 1.18 -2.79 22.78
C ARG A 136 0.35 -3.16 21.56
N LYS A 137 0.96 -3.13 20.37
CA LYS A 137 0.38 -3.57 19.12
C LYS A 137 1.41 -4.34 18.31
N PHE A 138 0.95 -5.30 17.53
CA PHE A 138 1.78 -6.02 16.59
C PHE A 138 1.10 -6.24 15.25
N PHE A 139 1.93 -6.44 14.23
CA PHE A 139 1.58 -6.69 12.85
C PHE A 139 1.80 -8.16 12.49
N THR A 140 0.83 -8.76 11.80
CA THR A 140 0.93 -10.14 11.31
C THR A 140 1.47 -10.17 9.88
N ARG A 141 2.65 -10.76 9.64
CA ARG A 141 3.14 -11.01 8.26
C ARG A 141 2.56 -12.29 7.66
N SER A 142 1.93 -13.13 8.47
CA SER A 142 1.40 -14.43 8.07
C SER A 142 -0.06 -14.57 8.47
N ASN A 143 -0.81 -15.36 7.70
CA ASN A 143 -2.16 -15.76 8.10
C ASN A 143 -2.07 -16.66 9.34
N ILE A 144 -2.85 -16.36 10.37
CA ILE A 144 -2.92 -17.17 11.59
C ILE A 144 -4.35 -17.55 11.90
N LYS A 145 -4.52 -18.55 12.77
CA LYS A 145 -5.80 -18.91 13.36
C LYS A 145 -5.86 -18.39 14.79
N ALA A 146 -7.00 -17.85 15.15
CA ALA A 146 -7.30 -17.38 16.50
C ALA A 146 -8.68 -17.91 16.91
N ILE A 147 -9.00 -17.81 18.19
CA ILE A 147 -10.32 -18.07 18.73
C ILE A 147 -10.96 -16.73 19.03
N ARG A 148 -12.11 -16.44 18.44
CA ARG A 148 -12.93 -15.28 18.80
C ARG A 148 -13.81 -15.65 19.99
N VAL A 149 -13.82 -14.80 21.00
CA VAL A 149 -14.74 -14.90 22.13
C VAL A 149 -16.00 -14.10 21.81
N ILE A 150 -17.17 -14.71 21.98
CA ILE A 150 -18.47 -14.05 21.81
C ILE A 150 -19.26 -14.27 23.09
N THR A 151 -19.57 -13.18 23.78
CA THR A 151 -20.46 -13.21 24.95
C THR A 151 -21.88 -12.95 24.49
N ASN A 152 -22.77 -13.90 24.73
CA ASN A 152 -24.20 -13.76 24.44
C ASN A 152 -24.89 -12.89 25.51
N GLU A 153 -26.12 -12.45 25.25
CA GLU A 153 -26.93 -11.64 26.18
C GLU A 153 -27.13 -12.31 27.55
N ASN A 154 -27.09 -13.65 27.57
CA ASN A 154 -27.19 -14.45 28.79
C ASN A 154 -25.88 -14.56 29.59
N GLY A 155 -24.80 -13.92 29.11
CA GLY A 155 -23.46 -14.00 29.71
C GLY A 155 -22.68 -15.28 29.35
N GLU A 156 -23.24 -16.16 28.52
CA GLU A 156 -22.54 -17.36 28.03
C GLU A 156 -21.50 -17.01 26.97
N GLU A 157 -20.28 -17.53 27.11
CA GLU A 157 -19.20 -17.35 26.14
C GLU A 157 -19.19 -18.48 25.10
N GLN A 158 -19.14 -18.09 23.83
CA GLN A 158 -18.92 -18.97 22.69
C GLN A 158 -17.54 -18.71 22.09
N TYR A 159 -16.86 -19.81 21.73
CA TYR A 159 -15.51 -19.78 21.19
C TYR A 159 -15.55 -20.25 19.74
N LEU A 160 -15.29 -19.33 18.80
CA LEU A 160 -15.33 -19.62 17.37
C LEU A 160 -13.95 -19.44 16.74
N GLU A 161 -13.52 -20.41 15.95
CA GLU A 161 -12.29 -20.27 15.16
C GLU A 161 -12.44 -19.11 14.16
N ARG A 162 -11.42 -18.25 14.10
CA ARG A 162 -11.32 -17.11 13.19
C ARG A 162 -9.95 -17.10 12.52
N LYS A 163 -9.93 -16.98 11.20
CA LYS A 163 -8.71 -16.68 10.44
C LYS A 163 -8.38 -15.19 10.58
N ILE A 164 -7.14 -14.89 10.95
CA ILE A 164 -6.59 -13.53 10.94
C ILE A 164 -5.66 -13.43 9.74
N PRO A 165 -5.96 -12.57 8.76
CA PRO A 165 -5.11 -12.45 7.57
C PRO A 165 -3.77 -11.77 7.90
N ALA A 166 -2.75 -12.04 7.07
CA ALA A 166 -1.57 -11.21 7.01
C ALA A 166 -1.96 -9.75 6.70
N GLY A 167 -1.20 -8.79 7.21
CA GLY A 167 -1.57 -7.37 7.13
C GLY A 167 -2.35 -6.86 8.33
N SER A 168 -2.76 -7.74 9.26
CA SER A 168 -3.60 -7.34 10.40
C SER A 168 -2.79 -6.71 11.52
N ILE A 169 -3.39 -5.73 12.19
CA ILE A 169 -2.87 -5.15 13.42
C ILE A 169 -3.71 -5.61 14.60
N LEU A 170 -3.04 -6.11 15.63
CA LEU A 170 -3.65 -6.61 16.85
C LEU A 170 -3.06 -5.83 18.04
N LYS A 171 -3.93 -5.42 18.96
CA LYS A 171 -3.51 -4.86 20.24
C LYS A 171 -3.32 -6.00 21.23
N THR A 172 -2.18 -6.05 21.89
CA THR A 172 -1.90 -7.04 22.93
C THR A 172 -2.57 -6.62 24.23
N ASP A 173 -3.16 -7.57 24.96
CA ASP A 173 -3.77 -7.33 26.28
C ASP A 173 -3.08 -8.15 27.38
N SER A 174 -3.24 -9.47 27.39
CA SER A 174 -2.73 -10.32 28.47
C SER A 174 -2.59 -11.79 28.05
N ILE A 175 -1.99 -12.61 28.90
CA ILE A 175 -1.86 -14.05 28.68
C ILE A 175 -2.94 -14.78 29.49
N PHE A 176 -3.59 -15.75 28.86
CA PHE A 176 -4.58 -16.62 29.49
C PHE A 176 -4.14 -18.07 29.41
N THR A 177 -4.49 -18.85 30.43
CA THR A 177 -4.37 -20.30 30.43
C THR A 177 -5.77 -20.89 30.35
N ALA A 178 -6.02 -21.70 29.32
CA ALA A 178 -7.30 -22.33 29.07
C ALA A 178 -7.17 -23.85 29.22
N LYS A 179 -8.02 -24.46 30.04
CA LYS A 179 -8.10 -25.92 30.21
C LYS A 179 -9.19 -26.46 29.31
N TRP A 180 -8.82 -27.40 28.45
CA TRP A 180 -9.74 -28.03 27.51
C TRP A 180 -9.90 -29.51 27.83
N LYS A 181 -11.10 -30.03 27.55
CA LYS A 181 -11.43 -31.44 27.73
C LYS A 181 -11.63 -32.10 26.36
N THR A 182 -10.81 -33.10 26.04
CA THR A 182 -11.01 -33.96 24.84
C THR A 182 -11.48 -35.35 25.23
N GLU A 183 -12.29 -35.93 24.35
CA GLU A 183 -12.62 -37.34 24.36
C GLU A 183 -11.45 -38.13 23.76
N ALA A 184 -10.98 -39.17 24.45
CA ALA A 184 -9.89 -40.00 23.95
C ALA A 184 -10.39 -40.90 22.82
N GLU A 185 -9.85 -40.75 21.61
CA GLU A 185 -10.06 -41.72 20.53
C GLU A 185 -9.41 -43.06 20.92
N THR A 186 -10.24 -44.02 21.31
CA THR A 186 -9.81 -45.39 21.55
C THR A 186 -9.72 -46.10 20.20
N GLY A 187 -8.51 -46.44 19.77
CA GLY A 187 -8.25 -47.22 18.56
C GLY A 187 -9.09 -48.50 18.50
N LEU A 188 -9.41 -48.92 17.27
CA LEU A 188 -10.40 -49.91 16.78
C LEU A 188 -10.68 -51.19 17.60
N PHE A 189 -9.95 -51.51 18.67
CA PHE A 189 -10.07 -52.80 19.38
C PHE A 189 -10.03 -52.76 20.91
N LYS A 190 -10.27 -51.63 21.60
CA LYS A 190 -10.35 -51.63 23.08
C LYS A 190 -11.55 -50.86 23.61
N LYS A 191 -12.24 -51.48 24.60
CA LYS A 191 -13.37 -50.98 25.39
C LYS A 191 -13.34 -49.46 25.56
N LYS A 192 -14.48 -48.80 25.30
CA LYS A 192 -14.74 -47.38 25.58
C LYS A 192 -14.36 -47.06 27.03
N SER A 193 -13.14 -46.57 27.23
CA SER A 193 -12.73 -45.93 28.47
C SER A 193 -13.16 -44.48 28.37
N SER A 194 -14.14 -44.07 29.18
CA SER A 194 -14.58 -42.68 29.35
C SER A 194 -13.52 -41.85 30.10
N GLN A 195 -12.26 -41.95 29.70
CA GLN A 195 -11.16 -41.24 30.35
C GLN A 195 -10.90 -39.95 29.58
N TRP A 196 -11.56 -38.90 30.05
CA TRP A 196 -11.38 -37.55 29.55
C TRP A 196 -9.96 -37.09 29.82
N THR A 197 -9.28 -36.60 28.78
CA THR A 197 -7.94 -36.03 28.93
C THR A 197 -8.08 -34.52 28.96
N THR A 198 -7.57 -33.89 30.00
CA THR A 198 -7.50 -32.43 30.11
C THR A 198 -6.12 -31.97 29.68
N TYR A 199 -6.05 -30.98 28.80
CA TYR A 199 -4.80 -30.31 28.44
C TYR A 199 -4.96 -28.81 28.63
N GLU A 200 -3.88 -28.18 29.08
CA GLU A 200 -3.83 -26.74 29.31
C GLU A 200 -3.09 -26.07 28.16
N VAL A 201 -3.67 -25.01 27.61
CA VAL A 201 -3.07 -24.24 26.52
C VAL A 201 -3.01 -22.79 26.94
N LYS A 202 -1.84 -22.17 26.76
CA LYS A 202 -1.68 -20.74 26.96
C LYS A 202 -2.00 -19.97 25.68
N TYR A 203 -2.68 -18.85 25.83
CA TYR A 203 -3.11 -17.97 24.76
C TYR A 203 -2.66 -16.55 25.04
N LEU A 204 -2.28 -15.83 23.99
CA LEU A 204 -2.19 -14.39 24.00
C LEU A 204 -3.57 -13.81 23.67
N ASN A 205 -4.13 -13.04 24.60
CA ASN A 205 -5.33 -12.26 24.38
C ASN A 205 -5.02 -10.96 23.65
N CYS A 206 -5.76 -10.73 22.57
CA CYS A 206 -5.57 -9.58 21.71
C CYS A 206 -6.93 -8.97 21.33
N ILE A 207 -6.91 -7.70 20.95
CA ILE A 207 -8.05 -7.00 20.37
C ILE A 207 -7.71 -6.63 18.93
N THR A 208 -8.58 -6.99 17.99
CA THR A 208 -8.42 -6.60 16.58
C THR A 208 -8.62 -5.09 16.42
N THR A 209 -7.71 -4.39 15.72
CA THR A 209 -7.90 -2.93 15.53
C THR A 209 -9.03 -2.60 14.56
N THR A 210 -9.33 -3.51 13.62
CA THR A 210 -10.33 -3.28 12.57
C THR A 210 -11.77 -3.37 13.08
N ASP A 211 -12.08 -4.37 13.91
CA ASP A 211 -13.45 -4.62 14.40
C ASP A 211 -13.58 -4.63 15.94
N GLN A 212 -12.52 -4.27 16.67
CA GLN A 212 -12.49 -4.14 18.13
C GLN A 212 -12.97 -5.40 18.87
N LYS A 213 -12.62 -6.58 18.34
CA LYS A 213 -13.05 -7.87 18.90
C LYS A 213 -11.91 -8.57 19.61
N GLU A 214 -12.26 -9.19 20.73
CA GLU A 214 -11.36 -10.03 21.51
C GLU A 214 -11.08 -11.35 20.79
N ILE A 215 -9.80 -11.69 20.73
CA ILE A 215 -9.31 -12.93 20.14
C ILE A 215 -8.21 -13.54 21.01
N LEU A 216 -8.22 -14.87 21.11
CA LEU A 216 -7.22 -15.66 21.81
C LEU A 216 -6.35 -16.40 20.77
N ILE A 217 -5.04 -16.20 20.83
CA ILE A 217 -4.10 -16.83 19.92
C ILE A 217 -3.19 -17.78 20.72
N PRO A 218 -3.14 -19.09 20.42
CA PRO A 218 -2.27 -20.00 21.15
C PRO A 218 -0.81 -19.53 21.12
N LEU A 219 -0.09 -19.57 22.25
CA LEU A 219 1.33 -19.19 22.29
C LEU A 219 2.20 -20.09 21.39
N THR A 220 1.76 -21.32 21.14
CA THR A 220 2.40 -22.28 20.22
C THR A 220 2.28 -21.89 18.74
N THR A 221 1.51 -20.85 18.41
CA THR A 221 1.34 -20.37 17.04
C THR A 221 2.65 -19.81 16.49
N LYS A 222 3.18 -20.50 15.48
CA LYS A 222 4.33 -20.04 14.68
C LYS A 222 3.86 -19.08 13.58
N GLY A 223 4.71 -18.12 13.23
CA GLY A 223 4.44 -17.14 12.18
C GLY A 223 5.54 -16.10 12.13
N LYS A 224 5.34 -15.03 11.37
CA LYS A 224 6.23 -13.87 11.39
C LYS A 224 5.44 -12.66 11.88
N PHE A 225 5.92 -12.04 12.95
CA PHE A 225 5.25 -10.91 13.59
C PHE A 225 6.24 -9.80 13.89
N ASN A 226 5.74 -8.57 13.91
CA ASN A 226 6.54 -7.39 14.23
C ASN A 226 5.79 -6.51 15.20
N ALA A 227 6.52 -5.84 16.09
CA ALA A 227 5.92 -4.78 16.89
C ALA A 227 5.50 -3.64 15.94
N VAL A 228 4.42 -2.96 16.26
CA VAL A 228 4.08 -1.69 15.60
C VAL A 228 4.87 -0.59 16.29
N TYR A 229 5.56 0.25 15.51
CA TYR A 229 6.33 1.35 16.05
C TYR A 229 5.48 2.24 16.99
N GLU A 230 6.08 2.61 18.11
CA GLU A 230 5.55 3.61 19.02
C GLU A 230 6.56 4.75 19.14
N ARG A 231 6.08 6.00 19.06
CA ARG A 231 6.95 7.18 19.18
C ARG A 231 7.83 7.09 20.42
N GLY A 232 9.14 7.21 20.21
CA GLY A 232 10.15 7.17 21.28
C GLY A 232 10.60 5.77 21.67
N LYS A 233 10.02 4.70 21.11
CA LYS A 233 10.47 3.32 21.28
C LYS A 233 11.00 2.78 19.94
N LEU A 234 12.31 2.84 19.79
CA LEU A 234 13.00 2.23 18.65
C LEU A 234 13.24 0.75 18.97
N ASP A 235 12.48 -0.14 18.32
CA ASP A 235 12.72 -1.58 18.33
C ASP A 235 13.10 -2.03 16.92
N CYS A 236 14.19 -2.79 16.80
CA CYS A 236 14.66 -3.42 15.57
C CYS A 236 13.61 -4.33 14.90
N ASN A 237 12.61 -4.80 15.65
CA ASN A 237 11.48 -5.59 15.17
C ASN A 237 10.27 -4.74 14.76
N SER A 238 10.38 -3.41 14.71
CA SER A 238 9.24 -2.54 14.45
C SER A 238 8.86 -2.45 12.98
N VAL A 239 7.56 -2.31 12.73
CA VAL A 239 7.03 -1.82 11.46
C VAL A 239 6.47 -0.42 11.61
N TYR A 240 6.59 0.35 10.54
CA TYR A 240 6.33 1.77 10.47
C TYR A 240 5.30 2.05 9.38
N THR A 241 4.42 3.02 9.61
CA THR A 241 3.68 3.66 8.51
C THR A 241 4.55 4.71 7.83
N MET A 242 4.17 5.17 6.64
CA MET A 242 4.89 6.28 6.00
C MET A 242 4.84 7.55 6.87
N LYS A 243 3.72 7.80 7.56
CA LYS A 243 3.60 8.88 8.53
C LYS A 243 4.68 8.81 9.61
N ASP A 244 4.89 7.64 10.21
CA ASP A 244 5.90 7.44 11.26
C ASP A 244 7.31 7.70 10.73
N ILE A 245 7.63 7.18 9.54
CA ILE A 245 8.93 7.38 8.87
C ILE A 245 9.19 8.87 8.68
N LEU A 246 8.21 9.61 8.14
CA LEU A 246 8.38 11.01 7.81
C LEU A 246 8.39 11.94 9.02
N SER A 247 7.82 11.53 10.16
CA SER A 247 7.77 12.37 11.36
C SER A 247 8.91 12.10 12.34
N ASP A 248 9.37 10.85 12.45
CA ASP A 248 10.21 10.42 13.57
C ASP A 248 11.60 9.91 13.14
N LEU A 249 11.83 9.57 11.86
CA LEU A 249 13.12 9.07 11.39
C LEU A 249 13.93 10.15 10.66
N SER A 250 15.26 10.09 10.77
CA SER A 250 16.15 10.94 9.98
C SER A 250 16.31 10.39 8.57
N LEU A 251 16.05 11.23 7.57
CA LEU A 251 16.24 10.90 6.16
C LEU A 251 17.68 11.25 5.69
N PRO A 252 18.25 10.51 4.73
CA PRO A 252 17.63 9.38 4.01
C PRO A 252 17.55 8.10 4.84
N VAL A 253 16.51 7.29 4.60
CA VAL A 253 16.35 5.98 5.26
C VAL A 253 15.91 4.91 4.27
N ARG A 254 16.46 3.72 4.40
CA ARG A 254 16.09 2.56 3.58
C ARG A 254 14.96 1.81 4.25
N VAL A 255 13.95 1.47 3.46
CA VAL A 255 12.77 0.76 3.94
C VAL A 255 12.36 -0.35 2.97
N ARG A 256 11.63 -1.34 3.48
CA ARG A 256 11.00 -2.37 2.65
C ARG A 256 9.51 -2.39 2.92
N LEU A 257 8.70 -2.30 1.88
CA LEU A 257 7.26 -2.47 1.93
C LEU A 257 6.96 -3.95 2.29
N LEU A 258 6.30 -4.15 3.42
CA LEU A 258 5.86 -5.47 3.88
C LEU A 258 4.41 -5.76 3.52
N PHE A 259 3.58 -4.71 3.50
CA PHE A 259 2.17 -4.81 3.17
C PHE A 259 1.68 -3.47 2.64
N GLY A 260 0.92 -3.51 1.56
CA GLY A 260 0.40 -2.32 0.87
C GLY A 260 0.31 -2.60 -0.62
N LYS A 261 -0.34 -1.69 -1.35
CA LYS A 261 -0.45 -1.80 -2.80
C LYS A 261 0.80 -1.26 -3.49
N ALA A 262 1.33 -2.02 -4.45
CA ALA A 262 2.35 -1.54 -5.38
C ALA A 262 1.80 -0.37 -6.23
N PRO A 263 2.66 0.42 -6.89
CA PRO A 263 2.23 1.44 -7.84
C PRO A 263 1.35 0.82 -8.93
N VAL A 264 0.27 1.51 -9.29
CA VAL A 264 -0.67 1.06 -10.34
C VAL A 264 -0.07 1.21 -11.73
N VAL A 265 0.82 2.20 -11.91
CA VAL A 265 1.49 2.46 -13.18
C VAL A 265 2.68 1.50 -13.30
N PRO A 266 2.87 0.85 -14.46
CA PRO A 266 4.05 0.04 -14.74
C PRO A 266 5.33 0.83 -14.46
N CYS A 267 6.14 0.32 -13.53
CA CYS A 267 7.44 0.90 -13.19
C CYS A 267 8.31 -0.14 -12.47
N ILE A 268 9.60 0.14 -12.38
CA ILE A 268 10.52 -0.70 -11.61
C ILE A 268 10.21 -0.53 -10.11
N PHE A 269 9.64 -1.57 -9.51
CA PHE A 269 9.25 -1.59 -8.10
C PHE A 269 9.57 -2.96 -7.46
N THR A 270 10.57 -2.98 -6.58
CA THR A 270 11.03 -4.19 -5.86
C THR A 270 10.46 -4.27 -4.44
N GLY A 271 9.70 -3.26 -4.00
CA GLY A 271 9.29 -3.08 -2.60
C GLY A 271 10.41 -2.60 -1.66
N MET A 272 11.68 -2.64 -2.06
CA MET A 272 12.78 -2.03 -1.30
C MET A 272 13.02 -0.61 -1.81
N LEU A 273 13.08 0.36 -0.89
CA LEU A 273 13.04 1.79 -1.22
C LEU A 273 14.09 2.56 -0.42
N ASN A 274 14.71 3.56 -1.06
CA ASN A 274 15.45 4.61 -0.36
C ASN A 274 14.55 5.85 -0.24
N VAL A 275 14.12 6.19 0.97
CA VAL A 275 13.36 7.41 1.26
C VAL A 275 14.35 8.55 1.40
N ARG A 276 14.44 9.41 0.38
CA ARG A 276 15.48 10.45 0.30
C ARG A 276 15.11 11.72 1.03
N SER A 277 13.89 12.18 0.84
CA SER A 277 13.38 13.45 1.37
C SER A 277 11.86 13.43 1.44
N PHE A 278 11.28 14.48 2.01
CA PHE A 278 9.85 14.72 1.94
C PHE A 278 9.57 16.18 1.61
N LYS A 279 8.37 16.44 1.10
CA LYS A 279 7.81 17.79 0.95
C LYS A 279 6.34 17.78 1.29
N THR A 280 5.83 18.91 1.77
CA THR A 280 4.38 19.15 1.80
C THR A 280 4.01 19.87 0.51
N GLU A 281 3.03 19.34 -0.21
CA GLU A 281 2.56 19.91 -1.46
C GLU A 281 1.04 20.03 -1.42
N GLN A 282 0.53 21.11 -1.99
CA GLN A 282 -0.89 21.29 -2.20
C GLN A 282 -1.25 20.98 -3.64
N LYS A 283 -2.32 20.21 -3.82
CA LYS A 283 -2.77 19.71 -5.10
C LYS A 283 -4.29 19.79 -5.19
N ILE A 284 -4.81 19.88 -6.40
CA ILE A 284 -6.22 19.66 -6.71
C ILE A 284 -6.34 18.27 -7.30
N ILE A 285 -7.25 17.47 -6.76
CA ILE A 285 -7.66 16.21 -7.39
C ILE A 285 -8.72 16.57 -8.44
N ALA A 286 -8.44 16.17 -9.68
CA ALA A 286 -9.25 16.48 -10.83
C ALA A 286 -9.64 15.21 -11.59
N SER A 287 -10.65 15.35 -12.46
CA SER A 287 -11.07 14.31 -13.40
C SER A 287 -11.21 14.90 -14.79
N THR A 288 -10.92 14.12 -15.82
CA THR A 288 -11.45 14.43 -17.15
C THR A 288 -12.97 14.39 -17.11
N VAL A 289 -13.65 15.19 -17.94
CA VAL A 289 -15.12 15.31 -17.89
C VAL A 289 -15.80 15.05 -19.23
N LEU A 290 -15.06 15.00 -20.34
CA LEU A 290 -15.60 14.74 -21.69
C LEU A 290 -15.06 13.45 -22.33
N ASN A 291 -14.34 12.63 -21.57
CA ASN A 291 -13.75 11.41 -22.09
C ASN A 291 -14.78 10.27 -22.04
N LYS A 292 -14.71 9.34 -23.00
CA LYS A 292 -15.47 8.07 -22.93
C LYS A 292 -15.26 7.33 -21.61
N ARG A 293 -14.09 7.51 -20.99
CA ARG A 293 -13.77 7.05 -19.64
C ARG A 293 -13.07 8.16 -18.89
N ASN A 294 -13.69 8.60 -17.80
CA ASN A 294 -13.12 9.62 -16.95
C ASN A 294 -11.92 9.08 -16.16
N VAL A 295 -10.85 9.89 -16.06
CA VAL A 295 -9.60 9.53 -15.40
C VAL A 295 -9.28 10.56 -14.32
N LEU A 296 -8.87 10.08 -13.14
CA LEU A 296 -8.40 10.92 -12.04
C LEU A 296 -6.93 11.31 -12.22
N PHE A 297 -6.63 12.56 -11.92
CA PHE A 297 -5.26 13.08 -11.89
C PHE A 297 -5.10 14.14 -10.81
N GLU A 298 -3.85 14.53 -10.55
CA GLU A 298 -3.49 15.54 -9.56
C GLU A 298 -2.84 16.74 -10.24
N VAL A 299 -3.27 17.94 -9.84
CA VAL A 299 -2.75 19.21 -10.33
C VAL A 299 -2.07 19.93 -9.17
N PRO A 300 -0.73 20.00 -9.12
CA PRO A 300 -0.03 20.82 -8.13
C PRO A 300 -0.41 22.29 -8.25
N ILE A 301 -0.75 22.89 -7.12
CA ILE A 301 -1.20 24.29 -7.09
C ILE A 301 -0.08 25.28 -7.42
N GLY A 302 1.17 24.89 -7.19
CA GLY A 302 2.34 25.69 -7.54
C GLY A 302 2.72 25.66 -9.02
N LEU A 303 1.92 25.04 -9.90
CA LEU A 303 2.16 25.13 -11.34
C LEU A 303 1.95 26.56 -11.83
N GLY A 304 2.81 27.02 -12.73
CA GLY A 304 2.76 28.34 -13.36
C GLY A 304 1.67 28.51 -14.41
N CYS A 305 0.56 27.79 -14.32
CA CYS A 305 -0.56 27.91 -15.27
C CYS A 305 -1.77 28.61 -14.66
N SER A 306 -2.58 29.19 -15.54
CA SER A 306 -3.89 29.74 -15.21
C SER A 306 -5.00 28.88 -15.81
N VAL A 307 -6.21 29.03 -15.28
CA VAL A 307 -7.39 28.35 -15.79
C VAL A 307 -8.55 29.33 -15.94
N GLN A 308 -9.46 29.03 -16.85
CA GLN A 308 -10.77 29.69 -16.96
C GLN A 308 -11.84 28.77 -16.37
N VAL A 309 -12.81 29.35 -15.67
CA VAL A 309 -13.89 28.61 -15.01
C VAL A 309 -15.12 28.59 -15.92
N SER A 310 -15.87 27.49 -15.89
CA SER A 310 -17.12 27.41 -16.62
C SER A 310 -18.22 28.24 -15.96
N ASN A 311 -18.94 29.02 -16.75
CA ASN A 311 -20.02 29.91 -16.30
C ASN A 311 -21.43 29.34 -16.51
N ASN A 312 -21.55 28.19 -17.17
CA ASN A 312 -22.81 27.51 -17.44
C ASN A 312 -22.88 26.12 -16.79
N LEU A 313 -22.20 25.92 -15.66
CA LEU A 313 -22.13 24.63 -14.97
C LEU A 313 -23.50 24.12 -14.51
N GLU A 314 -24.40 25.01 -14.12
CA GLU A 314 -25.78 24.67 -13.73
C GLU A 314 -26.56 24.03 -14.88
N GLU A 315 -26.35 24.49 -16.11
CA GLU A 315 -26.97 23.93 -17.31
C GLU A 315 -26.32 22.60 -17.71
N CYS A 316 -25.04 22.45 -17.40
CA CYS A 316 -24.24 21.27 -17.73
C CYS A 316 -24.31 20.16 -16.67
N CYS A 317 -24.97 20.39 -15.52
CA CYS A 317 -24.98 19.44 -14.41
C CYS A 317 -25.74 18.14 -14.74
N ASP A 318 -26.60 18.18 -15.75
CA ASP A 318 -27.39 17.04 -16.22
C ASP A 318 -26.66 16.15 -17.23
N LEU A 319 -25.50 16.59 -17.73
CA LEU A 319 -24.68 15.79 -18.64
C LEU A 319 -24.20 14.52 -17.95
N ASP A 320 -24.40 13.38 -18.60
CA ASP A 320 -23.97 12.09 -18.08
C ASP A 320 -22.45 12.06 -17.84
N THR A 321 -21.68 12.68 -18.74
CA THR A 321 -20.22 12.75 -18.66
C THR A 321 -19.74 13.55 -17.44
N TYR A 322 -20.42 14.66 -17.11
CA TYR A 322 -20.19 15.43 -15.88
C TYR A 322 -20.56 14.64 -14.64
N ARG A 323 -21.78 14.08 -14.60
CA ARG A 323 -22.27 13.28 -13.46
C ARG A 323 -21.35 12.10 -13.17
N ASP A 324 -20.84 11.44 -14.21
CA ASP A 324 -19.93 10.32 -14.07
C ASP A 324 -18.54 10.75 -13.59
N GLY A 325 -18.06 11.93 -14.01
CA GLY A 325 -16.84 12.55 -13.46
C GLY A 325 -16.97 12.85 -11.97
N VAL A 326 -18.09 13.44 -11.55
CA VAL A 326 -18.40 13.71 -10.14
C VAL A 326 -18.49 12.41 -9.33
N LYS A 327 -19.22 11.39 -9.82
CA LYS A 327 -19.31 10.08 -9.16
C LYS A 327 -17.94 9.41 -9.01
N LEU A 328 -17.10 9.48 -10.05
CA LEU A 328 -15.73 8.94 -10.03
C LEU A 328 -14.91 9.61 -8.92
N CYS A 329 -14.93 10.93 -8.86
CA CYS A 329 -14.24 11.71 -7.85
C CYS A 329 -14.75 11.40 -6.44
N GLN A 330 -16.07 11.44 -6.21
CA GLN A 330 -16.66 11.13 -4.91
C GLN A 330 -16.28 9.73 -4.41
N LYS A 331 -16.21 8.75 -5.31
CA LYS A 331 -15.90 7.37 -4.95
C LYS A 331 -14.40 7.11 -4.74
N TYR A 332 -13.53 7.74 -5.53
CA TYR A 332 -12.13 7.32 -5.62
C TYR A 332 -11.09 8.42 -5.39
N ALA A 333 -11.44 9.71 -5.27
CA ALA A 333 -10.46 10.78 -5.08
C ALA A 333 -9.58 10.56 -3.85
N HIS A 334 -10.20 10.19 -2.71
CA HIS A 334 -9.45 9.89 -1.49
C HIS A 334 -8.50 8.71 -1.69
N MET A 335 -8.99 7.57 -2.17
CA MET A 335 -8.15 6.39 -2.43
C MET A 335 -7.03 6.70 -3.43
N TYR A 336 -7.33 7.44 -4.49
CA TYR A 336 -6.36 7.80 -5.53
C TYR A 336 -5.22 8.65 -4.97
N SER A 337 -5.53 9.61 -4.10
CA SER A 337 -4.54 10.52 -3.50
C SER A 337 -3.69 9.88 -2.41
N THR A 338 -4.00 8.66 -1.96
CA THR A 338 -3.15 7.92 -0.99
C THR A 338 -2.26 6.87 -1.63
N MET A 339 -2.32 6.65 -2.96
CA MET A 339 -1.50 5.64 -3.64
C MET A 339 -0.07 6.11 -3.90
N ILE A 340 0.84 5.15 -4.13
CA ILE A 340 2.18 5.41 -4.64
C ILE A 340 2.08 5.86 -6.10
N LYS A 341 2.79 6.93 -6.46
CA LYS A 341 2.77 7.53 -7.81
C LYS A 341 4.17 7.76 -8.34
N LEU A 342 4.31 7.88 -9.65
CA LEU A 342 5.54 8.36 -10.25
C LEU A 342 5.65 9.88 -10.06
N SER A 343 6.86 10.35 -9.77
CA SER A 343 7.18 11.77 -9.76
C SER A 343 7.01 12.36 -11.16
N PRO A 344 6.37 13.52 -11.36
CA PRO A 344 6.28 14.16 -12.67
C PRO A 344 7.64 14.53 -13.28
N LYS A 345 8.68 14.67 -12.44
CA LYS A 345 10.06 14.89 -12.89
C LYS A 345 10.62 13.54 -13.34
N MET A 346 11.00 13.43 -14.61
CA MET A 346 11.71 12.25 -15.11
C MET A 346 13.15 12.28 -14.65
N ASP A 347 13.51 11.35 -13.77
CA ASP A 347 14.86 11.18 -13.24
C ASP A 347 15.23 9.69 -13.24
N THR A 348 15.52 9.11 -14.39
CA THR A 348 15.78 7.66 -14.50
C THR A 348 17.24 7.26 -14.22
N ASN A 349 18.11 8.21 -13.86
CA ASN A 349 19.53 7.94 -13.62
C ASN A 349 19.72 6.91 -12.50
N SER A 350 20.38 5.80 -12.80
CA SER A 350 20.74 4.76 -11.82
C SER A 350 21.91 5.20 -10.95
N GLN A 351 21.88 4.87 -9.66
CA GLN A 351 22.97 5.18 -8.72
C GLN A 351 23.34 3.94 -7.90
N VAL A 352 24.63 3.62 -7.82
CA VAL A 352 25.14 2.50 -7.01
C VAL A 352 25.10 2.89 -5.53
N MET A 353 24.47 2.07 -4.67
CA MET A 353 24.40 2.37 -3.23
C MET A 353 25.57 1.77 -2.44
N GLN A 354 26.13 0.65 -2.88
CA GLN A 354 27.23 0.00 -2.18
C GLN A 354 28.15 -0.75 -3.16
N HIS A 355 29.44 -0.44 -3.11
CA HIS A 355 30.47 -1.21 -3.79
C HIS A 355 30.88 -2.38 -2.87
N ILE A 356 30.12 -3.48 -2.89
CA ILE A 356 30.71 -4.76 -2.50
C ILE A 356 31.79 -5.05 -3.57
N PRO A 357 33.01 -5.50 -3.22
CA PRO A 357 33.98 -5.88 -4.23
C PRO A 357 33.43 -7.08 -5.01
N THR A 358 32.77 -6.80 -6.12
CA THR A 358 32.32 -7.80 -7.06
C THR A 358 33.49 -8.14 -7.97
N ASP A 359 33.73 -9.43 -8.19
CA ASP A 359 34.68 -9.89 -9.20
C ASP A 359 34.37 -9.17 -10.55
N PRO A 360 35.37 -8.53 -11.20
CA PRO A 360 35.19 -7.74 -12.42
C PRO A 360 34.46 -8.48 -13.56
N SER A 361 34.47 -9.81 -13.55
CA SER A 361 33.75 -10.64 -14.52
C SER A 361 32.23 -10.49 -14.47
N TYR A 362 31.64 -10.11 -13.32
CA TYR A 362 30.19 -9.95 -13.18
C TYR A 362 29.65 -8.62 -13.67
N MET A 363 30.47 -7.58 -13.80
CA MET A 363 29.99 -6.23 -14.20
C MET A 363 29.35 -6.21 -15.60
N LYS A 364 29.83 -7.03 -16.55
CA LYS A 364 29.19 -7.16 -17.87
C LYS A 364 27.78 -7.73 -17.80
N THR A 365 27.52 -8.64 -16.86
CA THR A 365 26.17 -9.22 -16.67
C THR A 365 25.20 -8.29 -15.94
N VAL A 366 25.71 -7.30 -15.20
CA VAL A 366 24.89 -6.29 -14.50
C VAL A 366 24.23 -5.35 -15.51
N ASP A 367 24.99 -4.85 -16.48
CA ASP A 367 24.45 -3.98 -17.54
C ASP A 367 23.35 -4.67 -18.35
N ASP A 368 23.51 -5.96 -18.63
CA ASP A 368 22.52 -6.74 -19.39
C ASP A 368 21.26 -7.05 -18.55
N ALA A 369 21.40 -7.28 -17.25
CA ALA A 369 20.26 -7.48 -16.33
C ALA A 369 19.48 -6.17 -16.10
N LEU A 370 20.16 -5.03 -15.98
CA LEU A 370 19.52 -3.72 -15.88
C LEU A 370 18.81 -3.33 -17.18
N LYS A 371 19.41 -3.62 -18.35
CA LYS A 371 18.74 -3.47 -19.65
C LYS A 371 17.52 -4.39 -19.79
N ALA A 372 17.58 -5.61 -19.25
CA ALA A 372 16.43 -6.52 -19.25
C ALA A 372 15.27 -5.99 -18.38
N LEU A 373 15.57 -5.31 -17.25
CA LEU A 373 14.54 -4.64 -16.44
C LEU A 373 13.88 -3.47 -17.19
N ASP A 374 14.64 -2.69 -17.96
CA ASP A 374 14.10 -1.64 -18.84
C ASP A 374 13.22 -2.22 -19.97
N LEU A 375 13.50 -3.44 -20.44
CA LEU A 375 12.69 -4.15 -21.44
C LEU A 375 11.41 -4.78 -20.83
N ILE A 376 11.42 -5.15 -19.55
CA ILE A 376 10.27 -5.75 -18.85
C ILE A 376 9.20 -4.70 -18.52
N THR A 377 9.53 -3.41 -18.48
CA THR A 377 8.53 -2.35 -18.29
C THR A 377 7.58 -2.14 -19.49
N ASP A 378 7.78 -2.86 -20.59
CA ASP A 378 6.97 -2.76 -21.82
C ASP A 378 6.05 -3.96 -22.11
N ILE A 379 5.82 -4.88 -21.14
CA ILE A 379 5.03 -6.09 -21.38
C ILE A 379 3.82 -6.24 -20.44
N SER A 380 2.63 -6.14 -21.06
CA SER A 380 1.38 -6.84 -20.79
C SER A 380 0.43 -6.34 -19.67
N LEU A 381 -0.49 -5.48 -20.11
CA LEU A 381 -1.89 -5.44 -19.66
C LEU A 381 -2.62 -6.73 -20.08
N THR A 382 -2.63 -7.77 -19.24
CA THR A 382 -3.77 -8.72 -19.09
C THR A 382 -3.47 -9.78 -18.03
N GLU A 383 -4.52 -10.12 -17.29
CA GLU A 383 -4.65 -11.13 -16.23
C GLU A 383 -4.05 -10.80 -14.85
N GLU A 384 -4.77 -11.27 -13.83
CA GLU A 384 -4.68 -10.83 -12.42
C GLU A 384 -3.25 -10.81 -11.86
N PRO A 385 -2.90 -9.81 -11.02
CA PRO A 385 -1.55 -9.66 -10.51
C PRO A 385 -1.18 -10.83 -9.59
N LYS A 386 -0.33 -11.72 -10.09
CA LYS A 386 0.41 -12.69 -9.26
C LYS A 386 1.58 -11.97 -8.60
N ASP A 387 1.60 -12.01 -7.28
CA ASP A 387 2.59 -11.34 -6.43
C ASP A 387 3.92 -12.13 -6.40
N HIS A 388 4.76 -11.93 -7.42
CA HIS A 388 6.05 -12.62 -7.56
C HIS A 388 7.17 -12.03 -6.67
N LEU A 389 6.91 -10.97 -5.89
CA LEU A 389 7.87 -10.39 -4.95
C LEU A 389 8.21 -11.32 -3.77
N MET A 390 7.43 -12.39 -3.59
CA MET A 390 7.62 -13.39 -2.54
C MET A 390 8.33 -14.67 -3.01
N GLU A 391 8.53 -14.87 -4.32
CA GLU A 391 8.95 -16.18 -4.87
C GLU A 391 10.41 -16.25 -5.34
N SER A 392 11.11 -15.12 -5.46
CA SER A 392 12.43 -15.05 -6.14
C SER A 392 13.65 -14.85 -5.22
N SER A 393 13.57 -15.28 -3.97
CA SER A 393 14.76 -15.62 -3.19
C SER A 393 14.60 -17.05 -2.68
N SER A 394 15.59 -17.89 -2.97
CA SER A 394 15.72 -19.33 -2.77
C SER A 394 15.63 -19.84 -1.32
N ASP A 395 14.63 -19.39 -0.57
CA ASP A 395 14.25 -19.95 0.72
C ASP A 395 12.76 -20.29 0.68
N THR A 396 12.44 -21.31 -0.12
CA THR A 396 11.47 -22.32 0.31
C THR A 396 12.00 -23.02 1.56
N ASP A 397 12.21 -22.28 2.65
CA ASP A 397 12.04 -22.85 3.98
C ASP A 397 10.54 -22.98 4.15
N SER A 398 10.02 -24.04 3.54
CA SER A 398 8.76 -24.64 3.86
C SER A 398 8.82 -25.07 5.33
N LEU A 399 8.68 -24.10 6.22
CA LEU A 399 7.81 -24.30 7.36
C LEU A 399 6.44 -24.58 6.76
N ARG A 400 6.22 -25.86 6.39
CA ARG A 400 4.90 -26.46 6.57
C ARG A 400 4.46 -25.94 7.91
N SER A 401 3.44 -25.08 7.93
CA SER A 401 2.81 -24.76 9.19
C SER A 401 2.31 -26.11 9.71
N ASP A 402 3.07 -26.72 10.61
CA ASP A 402 2.49 -27.55 11.65
C ASP A 402 1.55 -26.60 12.37
N GLN A 403 0.35 -26.41 11.79
CA GLN A 403 -0.64 -25.51 12.34
C GLN A 403 -0.93 -26.10 13.71
N PRO A 404 -0.85 -25.30 14.79
CA PRO A 404 -1.33 -25.78 16.06
C PRO A 404 -2.80 -26.16 15.84
N THR A 405 -3.10 -27.45 16.01
CA THR A 405 -4.46 -27.94 15.97
C THR A 405 -5.15 -27.26 17.14
N ILE A 406 -6.04 -26.31 16.85
CA ILE A 406 -6.93 -25.79 17.90
C ILE A 406 -7.63 -27.03 18.45
N PRO A 407 -7.48 -27.30 19.75
CA PRO A 407 -7.88 -28.59 20.24
C PRO A 407 -9.39 -28.78 20.09
N ARG A 408 -9.81 -29.90 19.50
CA ARG A 408 -11.22 -30.24 19.31
C ARG A 408 -11.80 -30.73 20.64
N GLY A 409 -12.33 -29.81 21.44
CA GLY A 409 -12.89 -30.14 22.75
C GLY A 409 -13.76 -29.01 23.31
N THR A 410 -14.32 -29.23 24.49
CA THR A 410 -15.06 -28.20 25.22
C THR A 410 -14.10 -27.47 26.15
N LEU A 411 -14.07 -26.13 26.06
CA LEU A 411 -13.31 -25.31 27.01
C LEU A 411 -13.98 -25.41 28.38
N MET A 412 -13.20 -25.77 29.40
CA MET A 412 -13.71 -25.93 30.76
C MET A 412 -13.48 -24.72 31.65
N ASN A 413 -12.34 -24.05 31.50
CA ASN A 413 -11.96 -22.92 32.32
C ASN A 413 -10.97 -22.04 31.54
N LEU A 414 -11.16 -20.73 31.60
CA LEU A 414 -10.25 -19.70 31.11
C LEU A 414 -9.78 -18.87 32.31
N THR A 415 -8.49 -18.95 32.64
CA THR A 415 -7.90 -18.20 33.76
C THR A 415 -6.89 -17.19 33.22
N ARG A 416 -7.01 -15.93 33.64
CA ARG A 416 -6.03 -14.87 33.31
C ARG A 416 -4.77 -15.09 34.14
N ASP A 417 -3.60 -15.14 33.50
CA ASP A 417 -2.33 -15.14 34.22
C ASP A 417 -2.11 -13.72 34.78
N THR A 418 -2.33 -13.51 36.09
CA THR A 418 -2.14 -12.22 36.77
C THR A 418 -0.67 -11.87 37.02
N SER A 419 0.26 -12.73 36.63
CA SER A 419 1.69 -12.64 36.95
C SER A 419 2.49 -11.66 36.09
N GLN A 420 1.89 -10.93 35.14
CA GLN A 420 2.62 -10.00 34.25
C GLN A 420 1.96 -8.62 34.06
N SER A 421 1.07 -8.21 34.98
CA SER A 421 0.56 -6.83 35.00
C SER A 421 1.56 -5.88 35.66
N THR A 422 2.66 -5.52 35.01
CA THR A 422 3.43 -4.29 35.27
C THR A 422 4.49 -4.08 34.19
N ALA A 423 4.20 -3.21 33.21
CA ALA A 423 5.16 -2.37 32.49
C ALA A 423 4.41 -1.30 31.69
#